data_AF-A0A5K1JHT3-F1
#
_entry.id   AF-A0A5K1JHT3-F1
#
_cell.length_a   1.000
_cell.length_b   1.000
_cell.length_c   1.000
_cell.angle_alpha   90.00
_cell.angle_beta   90.00
_cell.angle_gamma   90.00
#
_symmetry.space_group_name_H-M   'P 1'
#
loop_
_entity.id
_entity.type
_entity.pdbx_description
1 polymer ?
#
loop_
_entity_poly.entity_id
_entity_poly.type
_entity_poly.pdbx_seq_one_letter_code
_entity_poly.pdbx_strand_id
1 'polypeptide(L)'
;MTDKLHIPDTFLWGGATSDFQYEGGFGEDGRGLLTRDFETDGNVTTPRQLTLKMPDGSRTSVNSSFFQCQPFPEGAVPYIYDDQYYPSHQAVDFYHHWREDIALMAEMGFGVFRFSITWSRIFPTGDEAEPNEAGLKFYEDVVDELLAHNIQPLITICHDELPAYLAEKYNGWEDRHVIDCYLNLCRALFERIGTKCKYWLTFNEINAIAGYIATGSPRTDQQTHYRCIHHMFLASAKAVQMGHEMMPEAMFGTMYASSEVYAATCKPEDEFRRMQFRHMTQFFSDVMANGIYPYYSRAMFRRLGVNMNEFVEAGDAETLAAGTLDYVTFSYYRSALIEASDELKRMGGSPTNPYLPVTPWGWQIDPVGLRFVMNEIYDRYHKPIFIVENGLGAIDELLPDGTVDDQYRIDYLRDHLREMAKAICIDGVDCLGYTMWGCTDLVSLSTGEMAKRYGFVYVDMDDKGNGTLERSKKKSFDWFKEVCATNGDSLWTEE
;
A
#
# COMPACT_ATOMS: atom_id res chain seq x y z
N MET A 1 -38.10 -4.74 11.52
CA MET A 1 -37.86 -5.06 10.10
C MET A 1 -36.60 -4.33 9.73
N THR A 2 -35.45 -4.97 9.90
CA THR A 2 -34.20 -4.48 9.35
C THR A 2 -34.22 -4.92 7.90
N ASP A 3 -34.45 -4.00 6.98
CA ASP A 3 -34.21 -4.29 5.57
C ASP A 3 -32.77 -4.80 5.46
N LYS A 4 -32.59 -5.97 4.86
CA LYS A 4 -31.24 -6.53 4.64
C LYS A 4 -30.44 -5.49 3.86
N LEU A 5 -29.23 -5.17 4.33
CA LEU A 5 -28.34 -4.26 3.62
C LEU A 5 -27.82 -4.96 2.38
N HIS A 6 -28.32 -4.57 1.21
CA HIS A 6 -27.92 -5.16 -0.06
C HIS A 6 -26.76 -4.37 -0.67
N ILE A 7 -25.55 -4.92 -0.57
CA ILE A 7 -24.37 -4.40 -1.27
C ILE A 7 -24.60 -4.58 -2.78
N PRO A 8 -24.22 -3.61 -3.64
CA PRO A 8 -24.40 -3.73 -5.09
C PRO A 8 -23.78 -5.03 -5.65
N ASP A 9 -24.46 -5.69 -6.59
CA ASP A 9 -23.92 -6.89 -7.25
C ASP A 9 -22.64 -6.64 -8.05
N THR A 10 -22.33 -5.37 -8.33
CA THR A 10 -21.09 -4.94 -9.00
C THR A 10 -19.91 -4.78 -8.02
N PHE A 11 -20.12 -4.97 -6.72
CA PHE A 11 -19.08 -4.80 -5.71
C PHE A 11 -18.01 -5.89 -5.82
N LEU A 12 -16.74 -5.48 -5.78
CA LEU A 12 -15.61 -6.38 -5.96
C LEU A 12 -15.03 -6.83 -4.62
N TRP A 13 -15.28 -8.08 -4.25
CA TRP A 13 -14.62 -8.75 -3.11
C TRP A 13 -13.27 -9.34 -3.54
N GLY A 14 -12.24 -9.18 -2.72
CA GLY A 14 -10.93 -9.72 -3.06
C GLY A 14 -9.87 -9.64 -1.98
N GLY A 15 -8.62 -9.73 -2.43
CA GLY A 15 -7.42 -9.67 -1.60
C GLY A 15 -6.35 -8.78 -2.23
N ALA A 16 -5.41 -8.34 -1.41
CA ALA A 16 -4.32 -7.46 -1.78
C ALA A 16 -2.98 -7.99 -1.26
N THR A 17 -1.93 -7.82 -2.05
CA THR A 17 -0.54 -8.07 -1.66
C THR A 17 0.38 -6.97 -2.19
N SER A 18 1.67 -7.10 -1.91
CA SER A 18 2.73 -6.33 -2.57
C SER A 18 3.84 -7.27 -3.05
N ASP A 19 4.49 -6.85 -4.12
CA ASP A 19 5.57 -7.53 -4.81
C ASP A 19 6.68 -7.99 -3.85
N PHE A 20 7.35 -7.06 -3.15
CA PHE A 20 8.49 -7.37 -2.29
C PHE A 20 8.13 -8.14 -1.00
N GLN A 21 6.84 -8.29 -0.68
CA GLN A 21 6.38 -9.06 0.47
C GLN A 21 5.90 -10.45 0.09
N TYR A 22 5.60 -10.67 -1.20
CA TYR A 22 4.89 -11.84 -1.69
C TYR A 22 5.64 -12.60 -2.80
N GLU A 23 6.21 -11.92 -3.78
CA GLU A 23 6.79 -12.53 -5.00
C GLU A 23 8.01 -13.40 -4.72
N GLY A 24 9.07 -12.86 -4.10
CA GLY A 24 10.35 -13.58 -4.04
C GLY A 24 11.07 -13.52 -5.38
N GLY A 25 11.70 -14.63 -5.82
CA GLY A 25 12.40 -14.73 -7.11
C GLY A 25 13.52 -13.70 -7.27
N PHE A 26 14.29 -13.45 -6.22
CA PHE A 26 15.40 -12.50 -6.22
C PHE A 26 16.53 -12.96 -7.15
N GLY A 27 16.93 -12.06 -8.06
CA GLY A 27 17.98 -12.33 -9.06
C GLY A 27 17.54 -13.20 -10.23
N GLU A 28 16.26 -13.54 -10.35
CA GLU A 28 15.73 -14.36 -11.44
C GLU A 28 15.31 -13.53 -12.65
N ASP A 29 15.41 -14.15 -13.83
CA ASP A 29 14.92 -13.63 -15.11
C ASP A 29 15.33 -12.17 -15.42
N GLY A 30 16.54 -11.80 -14.99
CA GLY A 30 17.10 -10.48 -15.24
C GLY A 30 16.58 -9.36 -14.33
N ARG A 31 15.82 -9.67 -13.28
CA ARG A 31 15.37 -8.68 -12.28
C ARG A 31 16.56 -7.93 -11.69
N GLY A 32 16.54 -6.60 -11.78
CA GLY A 32 17.52 -5.73 -11.13
C GLY A 32 17.31 -5.58 -9.63
N LEU A 33 18.23 -4.89 -8.96
CA LEU A 33 18.08 -4.60 -7.52
C LEU A 33 17.03 -3.50 -7.29
N LEU A 34 16.23 -3.69 -6.24
CA LEU A 34 15.35 -2.67 -5.69
C LEU A 34 15.95 -1.99 -4.47
N THR A 35 15.50 -0.78 -4.16
CA THR A 35 15.81 -0.11 -2.90
C THR A 35 15.45 -0.96 -1.67
N ARG A 36 14.42 -1.82 -1.77
CA ARG A 36 14.04 -2.77 -0.72
C ARG A 36 14.92 -4.00 -0.58
N ASP A 37 15.75 -4.33 -1.57
CA ASP A 37 16.62 -5.51 -1.48
C ASP A 37 17.76 -5.32 -0.45
N PHE A 38 17.93 -4.11 0.08
CA PHE A 38 18.89 -3.77 1.13
C PHE A 38 18.26 -3.72 2.54
N GLU A 39 16.99 -4.06 2.68
CA GLU A 39 16.23 -3.95 3.93
C GLU A 39 16.17 -5.28 4.69
N THR A 40 16.76 -5.33 5.89
CA THR A 40 16.75 -6.53 6.74
C THR A 40 15.38 -6.80 7.34
N ASP A 41 15.23 -7.96 7.98
CA ASP A 41 14.16 -8.17 8.96
C ASP A 41 14.35 -7.29 10.20
N GLY A 42 13.31 -7.26 11.03
CA GLY A 42 13.24 -6.59 12.32
C GLY A 42 12.25 -7.32 13.22
N ASN A 43 11.70 -6.63 14.20
CA ASN A 43 10.62 -7.11 15.06
C ASN A 43 9.97 -5.93 15.80
N VAL A 44 9.05 -6.22 16.72
CA VAL A 44 8.33 -5.19 17.50
C VAL A 44 9.23 -4.24 18.30
N THR A 45 10.46 -4.65 18.67
CA THR A 45 11.40 -3.80 19.42
C THR A 45 12.58 -3.29 18.58
N THR A 46 12.98 -4.02 17.54
CA THR A 46 14.08 -3.66 16.64
C THR A 46 13.53 -3.30 15.26
N PRO A 47 13.57 -2.04 14.84
CA PRO A 47 13.09 -1.66 13.52
C PRO A 47 13.97 -2.27 12.42
N ARG A 48 13.35 -2.54 11.27
CA ARG A 48 14.06 -2.94 10.05
C ARG A 48 15.16 -1.92 9.71
N GLN A 49 16.26 -2.42 9.15
CA GLN A 49 17.44 -1.62 8.84
C GLN A 49 17.77 -1.70 7.36
N LEU A 50 18.22 -0.58 6.80
CA LEU A 50 18.96 -0.54 5.54
C LEU A 50 20.43 -0.84 5.81
N THR A 51 20.99 -1.85 5.13
CA THR A 51 22.41 -2.16 5.24
C THR A 51 23.24 -1.30 4.31
N LEU A 52 24.29 -0.67 4.85
CA LEU A 52 25.12 0.30 4.16
C LEU A 52 26.61 -0.01 4.33
N LYS A 53 27.42 0.39 3.35
CA LYS A 53 28.88 0.34 3.39
C LYS A 53 29.46 1.75 3.37
N MET A 54 30.34 2.05 4.33
CA MET A 54 31.07 3.31 4.41
C MET A 54 32.21 3.38 3.37
N PRO A 55 32.71 4.60 3.03
CA PRO A 55 33.84 4.76 2.11
C PRO A 55 35.12 4.02 2.52
N ASP A 56 35.35 3.83 3.83
CA ASP A 56 36.50 3.08 4.36
C ASP A 56 36.30 1.55 4.32
N GLY A 57 35.15 1.09 3.81
CA GLY A 57 34.77 -0.31 3.71
C GLY A 57 34.11 -0.89 4.95
N SER A 58 33.98 -0.13 6.04
CA SER A 58 33.27 -0.56 7.25
C SER A 58 31.76 -0.65 7.03
N ARG A 59 31.09 -1.47 7.85
CA ARG A 59 29.63 -1.68 7.79
C ARG A 59 28.91 -0.65 8.64
N THR A 60 27.75 -0.20 8.18
CA THR A 60 26.81 0.60 8.97
C THR A 60 25.37 0.29 8.56
N SER A 61 24.40 0.84 9.28
CA SER A 61 22.99 0.70 8.95
C SER A 61 22.18 1.90 9.44
N VAL A 62 21.00 2.06 8.87
CA VAL A 62 20.05 3.10 9.27
C VAL A 62 18.64 2.52 9.33
N ASN A 63 17.79 3.06 10.20
CA ASN A 63 16.37 2.69 10.23
C ASN A 63 15.72 2.91 8.85
N SER A 64 15.01 1.90 8.35
CA SER A 64 14.32 1.93 7.05
C SER A 64 12.82 2.24 7.13
N SER A 65 12.24 2.17 8.34
CA SER A 65 10.82 2.40 8.59
C SER A 65 10.32 3.74 8.05
N PHE A 66 9.16 3.76 7.39
CA PHE A 66 8.53 4.99 6.88
C PHE A 66 8.42 6.11 7.91
N PHE A 67 8.21 5.76 9.18
CA PHE A 67 8.00 6.73 10.26
C PHE A 67 9.28 7.16 10.97
N GLN A 68 10.35 6.40 10.81
CA GLN A 68 11.60 6.56 11.55
C GLN A 68 12.83 6.47 10.63
N CYS A 69 12.64 6.69 9.33
CA CYS A 69 13.71 6.59 8.36
C CYS A 69 14.82 7.57 8.71
N GLN A 70 16.05 7.10 8.64
CA GLN A 70 17.23 7.89 8.96
C GLN A 70 18.01 8.26 7.69
N PRO A 71 18.64 9.44 7.64
CA PRO A 71 19.48 9.81 6.52
C PRO A 71 20.73 8.94 6.50
N PHE A 72 21.29 8.73 5.31
CA PHE A 72 22.53 7.97 5.17
C PHE A 72 23.70 8.77 5.76
N PRO A 73 24.66 8.11 6.44
CA PRO A 73 25.94 8.73 6.74
C PRO A 73 26.63 9.22 5.47
N GLU A 74 27.43 10.27 5.58
CA GLU A 74 28.11 10.86 4.44
C GLU A 74 28.98 9.83 3.70
N GLY A 75 28.74 9.68 2.39
CA GLY A 75 29.46 8.75 1.52
C GLY A 75 29.08 7.27 1.69
N ALA A 76 28.16 6.93 2.59
CA ALA A 76 27.65 5.57 2.70
C ALA A 76 26.81 5.20 1.48
N VAL A 77 26.94 3.95 1.03
CA VAL A 77 26.17 3.40 -0.09
C VAL A 77 25.42 2.13 0.34
N PRO A 78 24.25 1.83 -0.23
CA PRO A 78 23.55 0.57 0.00
C PRO A 78 24.45 -0.63 -0.30
N TYR A 79 24.36 -1.67 0.53
CA TYR A 79 25.18 -2.86 0.35
C TYR A 79 24.49 -4.09 0.93
N ILE A 80 24.48 -5.20 0.18
CA ILE A 80 23.95 -6.50 0.63
C ILE A 80 25.08 -7.30 1.27
N TYR A 81 24.89 -7.77 2.50
CA TYR A 81 25.84 -8.62 3.21
C TYR A 81 25.34 -10.07 3.26
N ASP A 82 26.16 -11.03 2.80
CA ASP A 82 25.86 -12.48 2.87
C ASP A 82 25.53 -12.97 4.29
N ASP A 83 26.00 -12.20 5.27
CA ASP A 83 25.68 -12.12 6.69
C ASP A 83 24.25 -12.10 7.21
N GLN A 84 23.39 -11.53 6.38
CA GLN A 84 22.17 -10.88 6.80
C GLN A 84 20.98 -11.50 6.07
N TYR A 85 19.85 -11.51 6.76
CA TYR A 85 18.61 -11.98 6.18
C TYR A 85 17.82 -10.81 5.60
N TYR A 86 17.44 -10.93 4.34
CA TYR A 86 16.65 -9.96 3.60
C TYR A 86 15.33 -10.61 3.21
N PRO A 87 14.25 -10.41 3.98
CA PRO A 87 12.98 -11.12 3.79
C PRO A 87 12.40 -11.01 2.39
N SER A 88 12.59 -9.88 1.71
CA SER A 88 12.06 -9.65 0.37
C SER A 88 12.69 -10.52 -0.72
N HIS A 89 13.86 -11.13 -0.46
CA HIS A 89 14.56 -11.91 -1.48
C HIS A 89 13.83 -13.22 -1.80
N GLN A 90 13.30 -13.88 -0.77
CA GLN A 90 12.48 -15.09 -0.89
C GLN A 90 10.99 -14.77 -0.80
N ALA A 91 10.62 -13.80 0.05
CA ALA A 91 9.24 -13.55 0.43
C ALA A 91 8.53 -14.88 0.73
N VAL A 92 7.34 -15.11 0.18
CA VAL A 92 6.67 -16.43 0.24
C VAL A 92 6.66 -17.14 -1.11
N ASP A 93 7.55 -16.74 -2.02
CA ASP A 93 7.77 -17.35 -3.33
C ASP A 93 6.53 -17.45 -4.24
N PHE A 94 5.67 -16.41 -4.24
CA PHE A 94 4.58 -16.32 -5.21
C PHE A 94 5.09 -16.36 -6.66
N TYR A 95 6.34 -15.94 -6.92
CA TYR A 95 6.97 -16.02 -8.24
C TYR A 95 6.87 -17.41 -8.87
N HIS A 96 6.96 -18.47 -8.05
CA HIS A 96 6.81 -19.85 -8.50
C HIS A 96 5.43 -20.46 -8.16
N HIS A 97 4.75 -19.96 -7.14
CA HIS A 97 3.50 -20.51 -6.63
C HIS A 97 2.23 -19.81 -7.11
N TRP A 98 2.32 -18.81 -7.99
CA TRP A 98 1.18 -17.96 -8.33
C TRP A 98 -0.03 -18.71 -8.87
N ARG A 99 0.13 -19.84 -9.58
CA ARG A 99 -1.01 -20.63 -10.08
C ARG A 99 -1.81 -21.26 -8.95
N GLU A 100 -1.11 -21.82 -7.97
CA GLU A 100 -1.73 -22.41 -6.78
C GLU A 100 -2.42 -21.33 -5.95
N ASP A 101 -1.74 -20.20 -5.75
CA ASP A 101 -2.26 -19.08 -4.97
C ASP A 101 -3.51 -18.46 -5.64
N ILE A 102 -3.50 -18.26 -6.97
CA ILE A 102 -4.67 -17.77 -7.71
C ILE A 102 -5.82 -18.79 -7.68
N ALA A 103 -5.54 -20.09 -7.76
CA ALA A 103 -6.58 -21.11 -7.63
C ALA A 103 -7.27 -21.05 -6.26
N LEU A 104 -6.53 -20.78 -5.18
CA LEU A 104 -7.11 -20.56 -3.85
C LEU A 104 -7.95 -19.28 -3.78
N MET A 105 -7.54 -18.20 -4.43
CA MET A 105 -8.34 -16.97 -4.56
C MET A 105 -9.66 -17.22 -5.32
N ALA A 106 -9.59 -17.98 -6.41
CA ALA A 106 -10.75 -18.39 -7.18
C ALA A 106 -11.70 -19.26 -6.35
N GLU A 107 -11.16 -20.18 -5.53
CA GLU A 107 -11.97 -21.01 -4.64
C GLU A 107 -12.71 -20.19 -3.56
N MET A 108 -12.11 -19.10 -3.07
CA MET A 108 -12.78 -18.14 -2.17
C MET A 108 -13.80 -17.26 -2.90
N GLY A 109 -13.87 -17.28 -4.23
CA GLY A 109 -14.79 -16.47 -5.01
C GLY A 109 -14.38 -15.01 -5.12
N PHE A 110 -13.07 -14.72 -5.18
CA PHE A 110 -12.59 -13.36 -5.43
C PHE A 110 -13.09 -12.85 -6.78
N GLY A 111 -13.57 -11.60 -6.81
CA GLY A 111 -13.85 -10.86 -8.04
C GLY A 111 -12.71 -9.93 -8.46
N VAL A 112 -11.77 -9.65 -7.55
CA VAL A 112 -10.61 -8.79 -7.78
C VAL A 112 -9.39 -9.27 -7.01
N PHE A 113 -8.19 -9.09 -7.57
CA PHE A 113 -6.94 -9.29 -6.84
C PHE A 113 -6.02 -8.09 -7.05
N ARG A 114 -5.62 -7.46 -5.95
CA ARG A 114 -4.67 -6.37 -5.94
C ARG A 114 -3.25 -6.88 -5.75
N PHE A 115 -2.35 -6.51 -6.65
CA PHE A 115 -0.91 -6.76 -6.53
C PHE A 115 -0.11 -5.58 -7.08
N SER A 116 1.21 -5.58 -6.87
CA SER A 116 2.11 -4.58 -7.46
C SER A 116 3.07 -5.17 -8.46
N ILE A 117 3.58 -4.29 -9.31
CA ILE A 117 4.67 -4.59 -10.24
C ILE A 117 5.99 -4.31 -9.52
N THR A 118 6.87 -5.30 -9.48
CA THR A 118 8.29 -5.11 -9.17
C THR A 118 8.91 -4.30 -10.32
N TRP A 119 9.20 -3.01 -10.11
CA TRP A 119 9.70 -2.14 -11.20
C TRP A 119 10.96 -2.72 -11.85
N SER A 120 11.92 -3.20 -11.06
CA SER A 120 13.16 -3.78 -11.59
C SER A 120 13.01 -5.12 -12.30
N ARG A 121 11.85 -5.78 -12.26
CA ARG A 121 11.56 -6.90 -13.16
C ARG A 121 11.32 -6.43 -14.59
N ILE A 122 10.69 -5.27 -14.76
CA ILE A 122 10.39 -4.70 -16.08
C ILE A 122 11.57 -3.85 -16.58
N PHE A 123 12.14 -3.01 -15.73
CA PHE A 123 13.29 -2.17 -16.06
C PHE A 123 14.36 -2.33 -14.97
N PRO A 124 15.32 -3.26 -15.13
CA PRO A 124 16.30 -3.60 -14.10
C PRO A 124 17.05 -2.42 -13.49
N THR A 125 17.40 -1.42 -14.30
CA THR A 125 17.98 -0.16 -13.83
C THR A 125 16.97 0.98 -13.76
N GLY A 126 15.83 0.86 -14.43
CA GLY A 126 14.81 1.90 -14.56
C GLY A 126 15.08 2.92 -15.68
N ASP A 127 16.29 2.91 -16.26
CA ASP A 127 16.78 3.90 -17.23
C ASP A 127 17.03 3.26 -18.61
N GLU A 128 16.76 1.96 -18.76
CA GLU A 128 16.81 1.29 -20.06
C GLU A 128 15.71 1.77 -20.99
N ALA A 129 15.98 1.76 -22.30
CA ALA A 129 14.99 2.11 -23.32
C ALA A 129 13.93 1.02 -23.48
N GLU A 130 14.36 -0.25 -23.50
CA GLU A 130 13.49 -1.41 -23.73
C GLU A 130 13.25 -2.18 -22.43
N PRO A 131 12.02 -2.68 -22.21
CA PRO A 131 11.70 -3.48 -21.03
C PRO A 131 12.33 -4.88 -21.12
N ASN A 132 12.54 -5.49 -19.96
CA ASN A 132 12.87 -6.89 -19.82
C ASN A 132 11.65 -7.76 -20.14
N GLU A 133 11.74 -8.50 -21.25
CA GLU A 133 10.64 -9.33 -21.76
C GLU A 133 10.21 -10.42 -20.77
N ALA A 134 11.15 -11.01 -20.03
CA ALA A 134 10.80 -12.07 -19.08
C ALA A 134 9.93 -11.54 -17.93
N GLY A 135 10.23 -10.33 -17.43
CA GLY A 135 9.40 -9.65 -16.45
C GLY A 135 8.01 -9.30 -16.97
N LEU A 136 7.91 -8.76 -18.21
CA LEU A 136 6.62 -8.48 -18.83
C LEU A 136 5.78 -9.74 -19.00
N LYS A 137 6.41 -10.83 -19.45
CA LYS A 137 5.75 -12.12 -19.62
C LYS A 137 5.23 -12.68 -18.30
N PHE A 138 6.00 -12.57 -17.21
CA PHE A 138 5.57 -13.02 -15.89
C PHE A 138 4.24 -12.36 -15.47
N TYR A 139 4.17 -11.02 -15.55
CA TYR A 139 2.94 -10.31 -15.19
C TYR A 139 1.80 -10.53 -16.19
N GLU A 140 2.09 -10.69 -17.49
CA GLU A 140 1.08 -11.10 -18.46
C GLU A 140 0.48 -12.47 -18.12
N ASP A 141 1.31 -13.46 -17.77
CA ASP A 141 0.85 -14.80 -17.41
C ASP A 141 0.01 -14.78 -16.10
N VAL A 142 0.42 -13.98 -15.10
CA VAL A 142 -0.35 -13.79 -13.85
C VAL A 142 -1.71 -13.16 -14.14
N VAL A 143 -1.75 -12.09 -14.96
CA VAL A 143 -2.99 -11.42 -15.35
C VAL A 143 -3.91 -12.37 -16.13
N ASP A 144 -3.35 -13.14 -17.07
CA ASP A 144 -4.13 -14.10 -17.87
C ASP A 144 -4.74 -15.21 -17.00
N GLU A 145 -4.04 -15.68 -15.97
CA GLU A 145 -4.59 -16.66 -15.03
C GLU A 145 -5.68 -16.07 -14.14
N LEU A 146 -5.50 -14.86 -13.60
CA LEU A 146 -6.55 -14.17 -12.85
C LEU A 146 -7.83 -14.08 -13.69
N LEU A 147 -7.71 -13.63 -14.94
CA LEU A 147 -8.84 -13.50 -15.85
C LEU A 147 -9.46 -14.85 -16.22
N ALA A 148 -8.67 -15.93 -16.33
CA ALA A 148 -9.18 -17.28 -16.55
C ALA A 148 -10.13 -17.75 -15.42
N HIS A 149 -9.95 -17.23 -14.20
CA HIS A 149 -10.83 -17.45 -13.05
C HIS A 149 -11.88 -16.34 -12.85
N ASN A 150 -12.00 -15.39 -13.78
CA ASN A 150 -12.87 -14.20 -13.69
C ASN A 150 -12.50 -13.23 -12.55
N ILE A 151 -11.24 -13.24 -12.12
CA ILE A 151 -10.69 -12.31 -11.13
C ILE A 151 -10.13 -11.10 -11.88
N GLN A 152 -10.63 -9.91 -11.58
CA GLN A 152 -10.10 -8.68 -12.17
C GLN A 152 -8.75 -8.33 -11.52
N PRO A 153 -7.69 -8.02 -12.30
CA PRO A 153 -6.49 -7.45 -11.72
C PRO A 153 -6.74 -6.00 -11.27
N LEU A 154 -6.19 -5.64 -10.12
CA LEU A 154 -6.02 -4.26 -9.66
C LEU A 154 -4.52 -4.01 -9.42
N ILE A 155 -3.88 -3.24 -10.29
CA ILE A 155 -2.41 -3.18 -10.32
C ILE A 155 -1.91 -1.89 -9.69
N THR A 156 -1.04 -2.01 -8.69
CA THR A 156 -0.25 -0.89 -8.17
C THR A 156 1.07 -0.81 -8.93
N ILE A 157 1.29 0.27 -9.67
CA ILE A 157 2.44 0.41 -10.58
C ILE A 157 3.75 0.55 -9.79
N CYS A 158 3.75 1.31 -8.70
CA CYS A 158 4.91 1.49 -7.83
C CYS A 158 4.48 1.35 -6.36
N HIS A 159 5.03 0.35 -5.67
CA HIS A 159 4.66 0.00 -4.30
C HIS A 159 5.82 0.25 -3.33
N ASP A 160 6.08 1.53 -3.05
CA ASP A 160 7.09 1.97 -2.07
C ASP A 160 8.52 1.48 -2.36
N GLU A 161 8.85 1.34 -3.63
CA GLU A 161 10.15 0.88 -4.12
C GLU A 161 10.47 1.51 -5.48
N LEU A 162 11.75 1.55 -5.83
CA LEU A 162 12.22 1.82 -7.18
C LEU A 162 13.54 1.05 -7.44
N PRO A 163 13.96 0.91 -8.72
CA PRO A 163 15.25 0.32 -9.05
C PRO A 163 16.39 1.04 -8.32
N ALA A 164 17.25 0.29 -7.66
CA ALA A 164 18.37 0.80 -6.87
C ALA A 164 19.30 1.69 -7.70
N TYR A 165 19.45 1.39 -9.00
CA TYR A 165 20.21 2.23 -9.92
C TYR A 165 19.67 3.65 -10.04
N LEU A 166 18.34 3.85 -10.09
CA LEU A 166 17.75 5.19 -10.10
C LEU A 166 18.03 5.93 -8.79
N ALA A 167 17.98 5.22 -7.66
CA ALA A 167 18.34 5.77 -6.37
C ALA A 167 19.82 6.19 -6.31
N GLU A 168 20.74 5.37 -6.80
CA GLU A 168 22.18 5.64 -6.76
C GLU A 168 22.62 6.72 -7.77
N LYS A 169 22.08 6.70 -8.98
CA LYS A 169 22.49 7.61 -10.06
C LYS A 169 21.82 8.97 -9.99
N TYR A 170 20.55 9.00 -9.59
CA TYR A 170 19.69 10.17 -9.66
C TYR A 170 19.16 10.62 -8.29
N ASN A 171 19.59 9.99 -7.18
CA ASN A 171 18.96 10.16 -5.86
C ASN A 171 17.44 9.91 -5.90
N GLY A 172 17.01 9.00 -6.78
CA GLY A 172 15.63 8.63 -6.99
C GLY A 172 14.76 9.82 -7.38
N TRP A 173 13.62 9.96 -6.71
CA TRP A 173 12.59 10.97 -7.00
C TRP A 173 13.03 12.41 -6.75
N GLU A 174 14.25 12.65 -6.27
CA GLU A 174 14.81 14.00 -6.24
C GLU A 174 15.05 14.57 -7.64
N ASP A 175 15.43 13.70 -8.59
CA ASP A 175 15.70 14.09 -9.96
C ASP A 175 14.42 13.96 -10.78
N ARG A 176 14.13 15.01 -11.55
CA ARG A 176 12.92 15.09 -12.37
C ARG A 176 12.93 14.07 -13.52
N HIS A 177 14.10 13.58 -13.94
CA HIS A 177 14.27 12.51 -14.93
C HIS A 177 13.58 11.20 -14.50
N VAL A 178 13.48 10.91 -13.20
CA VAL A 178 12.82 9.69 -12.71
C VAL A 178 11.31 9.67 -13.04
N ILE A 179 10.70 10.84 -13.30
CA ILE A 179 9.34 10.91 -13.86
C ILE A 179 9.28 10.20 -15.22
N ASP A 180 10.26 10.44 -16.10
CA ASP A 180 10.27 9.85 -17.44
C ASP A 180 10.58 8.35 -17.38
N CYS A 181 11.46 7.91 -16.46
CA CYS A 181 11.68 6.49 -16.16
C CYS A 181 10.37 5.79 -15.73
N TYR A 182 9.60 6.40 -14.84
CA TYR A 182 8.31 5.88 -14.39
C TYR A 182 7.28 5.83 -15.52
N LEU A 183 7.25 6.85 -16.38
CA LEU A 183 6.37 6.85 -17.55
C LEU A 183 6.77 5.79 -18.57
N ASN A 184 8.05 5.41 -18.66
CA ASN A 184 8.47 4.28 -19.49
C ASN A 184 7.94 2.95 -18.95
N LEU A 185 8.00 2.74 -17.62
CA LEU A 185 7.35 1.61 -16.95
C LEU A 185 5.85 1.58 -17.27
N CYS A 186 5.15 2.70 -17.05
CA CYS A 186 3.71 2.80 -17.32
C CYS A 186 3.39 2.46 -18.77
N ARG A 187 4.13 3.00 -19.74
CA ARG A 187 3.93 2.72 -21.17
C ARG A 187 4.06 1.24 -21.48
N ALA A 188 5.13 0.58 -21.02
CA ALA A 188 5.35 -0.84 -21.25
C ALA A 188 4.21 -1.71 -20.68
N LEU A 189 3.73 -1.38 -19.48
CA LEU A 189 2.59 -2.08 -18.85
C LEU A 189 1.29 -1.83 -19.61
N PHE A 190 1.01 -0.58 -19.98
CA PHE A 190 -0.22 -0.21 -20.69
C PHE A 190 -0.28 -0.84 -22.09
N GLU A 191 0.84 -0.93 -22.79
CA GLU A 191 0.92 -1.60 -24.10
C GLU A 191 0.74 -3.12 -23.97
N ARG A 192 1.30 -3.74 -22.93
CA ARG A 192 1.32 -5.20 -22.79
C ARG A 192 0.03 -5.77 -22.18
N ILE A 193 -0.37 -5.24 -21.02
CA ILE A 193 -1.48 -5.77 -20.22
C ILE A 193 -2.61 -4.75 -19.99
N GLY A 194 -2.47 -3.56 -20.56
CA GLY A 194 -3.39 -2.44 -20.34
C GLY A 194 -4.86 -2.76 -20.57
N THR A 195 -5.18 -3.33 -21.73
CA THR A 195 -6.55 -3.68 -22.10
C THR A 195 -7.12 -4.87 -21.32
N LYS A 196 -6.29 -5.55 -20.52
CA LYS A 196 -6.67 -6.69 -19.66
C LYS A 196 -6.94 -6.26 -18.21
N CYS A 197 -6.66 -5.00 -17.85
CA CYS A 197 -6.78 -4.50 -16.49
C CYS A 197 -7.54 -3.17 -16.45
N LYS A 198 -8.61 -3.12 -15.66
CA LYS A 198 -9.43 -1.92 -15.51
C LYS A 198 -8.92 -0.98 -14.41
N TYR A 199 -8.39 -1.51 -13.31
CA TYR A 199 -8.11 -0.71 -12.10
C TYR A 199 -6.60 -0.58 -11.86
N TRP A 200 -6.12 0.66 -11.82
CA TRP A 200 -4.70 0.98 -11.68
C TRP A 200 -4.48 1.94 -10.52
N LEU A 201 -3.45 1.68 -9.71
CA LEU A 201 -2.97 2.61 -8.70
C LEU A 201 -1.57 3.09 -9.09
N THR A 202 -1.36 4.42 -9.12
CA THR A 202 -0.04 4.95 -9.52
C THR A 202 1.01 4.69 -8.44
N PHE A 203 0.73 5.04 -7.19
CA PHE A 203 1.63 4.90 -6.04
C PHE A 203 0.91 4.30 -4.83
N ASN A 204 1.60 3.44 -4.10
CA ASN A 204 1.15 2.97 -2.78
C ASN A 204 1.38 4.05 -1.70
N GLU A 205 0.52 4.06 -0.67
CA GLU A 205 0.59 4.84 0.58
C GLU A 205 1.42 6.15 0.52
N ILE A 206 1.18 7.00 -0.48
CA ILE A 206 2.09 8.12 -0.82
C ILE A 206 2.22 9.16 0.30
N ASN A 207 1.28 9.18 1.24
CA ASN A 207 1.31 10.03 2.43
C ASN A 207 2.18 9.48 3.57
N ALA A 208 2.48 8.17 3.58
CA ALA A 208 3.33 7.51 4.55
C ALA A 208 4.81 7.51 4.14
N ILE A 209 5.12 7.48 2.84
CA ILE A 209 6.47 7.26 2.34
C ILE A 209 7.50 8.31 2.78
N ALA A 210 8.73 7.88 3.00
CA ALA A 210 9.88 8.71 3.30
C ALA A 210 11.19 7.94 3.11
N GLY A 211 12.30 8.68 2.99
CA GLY A 211 13.65 8.14 2.98
C GLY A 211 13.97 7.27 1.77
N TYR A 212 15.08 6.53 1.87
CA TYR A 212 15.70 5.86 0.74
C TYR A 212 14.83 4.79 0.09
N ILE A 213 14.09 4.00 0.87
CA ILE A 213 13.28 2.90 0.35
C ILE A 213 12.29 3.38 -0.72
N ALA A 214 11.43 4.32 -0.34
CA ALA A 214 10.33 4.72 -1.21
C ALA A 214 10.66 5.91 -2.13
N THR A 215 11.63 6.75 -1.75
CA THR A 215 11.99 7.93 -2.56
C THR A 215 13.31 7.78 -3.32
N GLY A 216 14.14 6.80 -2.96
CA GLY A 216 15.51 6.66 -3.47
C GLY A 216 16.50 7.70 -2.91
N SER A 217 16.03 8.65 -2.10
CA SER A 217 16.86 9.69 -1.53
C SER A 217 17.63 9.19 -0.30
N PRO A 218 18.94 9.43 -0.19
CA PRO A 218 19.70 9.19 1.04
C PRO A 218 19.37 10.23 2.14
N ARG A 219 18.54 11.24 1.86
CA ARG A 219 18.18 12.32 2.77
C ARG A 219 16.73 12.18 3.25
N THR A 220 16.45 12.76 4.42
CA THR A 220 15.13 12.64 5.08
C THR A 220 14.56 13.99 5.53
N ASP A 221 15.17 15.10 5.11
CA ASP A 221 14.69 16.44 5.42
C ASP A 221 13.39 16.79 4.66
N GLN A 222 12.63 17.75 5.18
CA GLN A 222 11.33 18.12 4.63
C GLN A 222 11.43 18.70 3.21
N GLN A 223 12.47 19.47 2.89
CA GLN A 223 12.64 20.08 1.56
C GLN A 223 12.84 18.98 0.51
N THR A 224 13.73 18.02 0.79
CA THR A 224 13.95 16.87 -0.09
C THR A 224 12.69 16.00 -0.20
N HIS A 225 12.03 15.68 0.92
CA HIS A 225 10.82 14.86 0.89
C HIS A 225 9.74 15.47 -0.02
N TYR A 226 9.39 16.75 0.16
CA TYR A 226 8.32 17.35 -0.64
C TYR A 226 8.71 17.63 -2.10
N ARG A 227 10.01 17.71 -2.42
CA ARG A 227 10.48 17.64 -3.81
C ARG A 227 10.14 16.29 -4.43
N CYS A 228 10.51 15.19 -3.77
CA CYS A 228 10.20 13.84 -4.24
C CYS A 228 8.69 13.65 -4.42
N ILE A 229 7.89 14.04 -3.42
CA ILE A 229 6.43 13.97 -3.49
C ILE A 229 5.85 14.79 -4.65
N HIS A 230 6.39 15.99 -4.91
CA HIS A 230 5.95 16.78 -6.04
C HIS A 230 6.21 16.08 -7.38
N HIS A 231 7.40 15.51 -7.57
CA HIS A 231 7.71 14.73 -8.77
C HIS A 231 6.81 13.50 -8.91
N MET A 232 6.50 12.81 -7.81
CA MET A 232 5.56 11.67 -7.82
C MET A 232 4.13 12.12 -8.16
N PHE A 233 3.67 13.30 -7.72
CA PHE A 233 2.38 13.86 -8.14
C PHE A 233 2.35 14.11 -9.66
N LEU A 234 3.42 14.68 -10.22
CA LEU A 234 3.53 14.91 -11.66
C LEU A 234 3.58 13.58 -12.44
N ALA A 235 4.33 12.59 -11.95
CA ALA A 235 4.42 11.27 -12.56
C ALA A 235 3.06 10.57 -12.58
N SER A 236 2.31 10.63 -11.48
CA SER A 236 0.94 10.12 -11.40
C SER A 236 0.05 10.83 -12.43
N ALA A 237 0.01 12.16 -12.41
CA ALA A 237 -0.85 12.93 -13.31
C ALA A 237 -0.55 12.69 -14.80
N LYS A 238 0.72 12.53 -15.16
CA LYS A 238 1.13 12.18 -16.53
C LYS A 238 0.77 10.73 -16.88
N ALA A 239 0.88 9.79 -15.94
CA ALA A 239 0.48 8.40 -16.15
C ALA A 239 -1.04 8.28 -16.34
N VAL A 240 -1.85 9.04 -15.59
CA VAL A 240 -3.30 9.10 -15.79
C VAL A 240 -3.64 9.58 -17.20
N GLN A 241 -3.07 10.71 -17.63
CA GLN A 241 -3.29 11.25 -18.98
C GLN A 241 -2.92 10.22 -20.07
N MET A 242 -1.71 9.64 -19.98
CA MET A 242 -1.26 8.63 -20.92
C MET A 242 -2.15 7.38 -20.89
N GLY A 243 -2.59 6.98 -19.70
CA GLY A 243 -3.48 5.85 -19.49
C GLY A 243 -4.84 6.05 -20.15
N HIS A 244 -5.47 7.20 -19.97
CA HIS A 244 -6.74 7.53 -20.63
C HIS A 244 -6.63 7.58 -22.16
N GLU A 245 -5.49 8.02 -22.69
CA GLU A 245 -5.22 8.00 -24.13
C GLU A 245 -5.06 6.58 -24.68
N MET A 246 -4.33 5.71 -23.97
CA MET A 246 -3.98 4.36 -24.43
C MET A 246 -5.04 3.30 -24.08
N MET A 247 -5.79 3.51 -22.99
CA MET A 247 -6.70 2.55 -22.38
C MET A 247 -7.97 3.25 -21.88
N PRO A 248 -8.93 3.61 -22.77
CA PRO A 248 -10.05 4.49 -22.42
C PRO A 248 -11.00 3.98 -21.32
N GLU A 249 -11.01 2.67 -21.07
CA GLU A 249 -11.84 2.05 -20.03
C GLU A 249 -11.12 1.90 -18.67
N ALA A 250 -9.81 2.19 -18.64
CA ALA A 250 -9.01 2.10 -17.43
C ALA A 250 -9.37 3.25 -16.47
N MET A 251 -9.39 2.92 -15.19
CA MET A 251 -9.56 3.87 -14.09
C MET A 251 -8.26 3.95 -13.30
N PHE A 252 -7.88 5.16 -12.93
CA PHE A 252 -6.68 5.45 -12.16
C PHE A 252 -6.99 6.00 -10.77
N GLY A 253 -6.40 5.36 -9.77
CA GLY A 253 -6.41 5.81 -8.39
C GLY A 253 -5.00 5.97 -7.83
N THR A 254 -4.93 6.31 -6.55
CA THR A 254 -3.71 6.29 -5.74
C THR A 254 -4.09 5.81 -4.36
N MET A 255 -3.17 5.13 -3.70
CA MET A 255 -3.39 4.57 -2.39
C MET A 255 -2.95 5.53 -1.30
N TYR A 256 -3.82 5.77 -0.32
CA TYR A 256 -3.53 6.55 0.87
C TYR A 256 -3.63 5.72 2.14
N ALA A 257 -2.59 5.77 2.96
CA ALA A 257 -2.63 5.21 4.29
C ALA A 257 -3.63 6.01 5.14
N SER A 258 -4.80 5.47 5.45
CA SER A 258 -5.85 6.22 6.14
C SER A 258 -6.16 5.65 7.51
N SER A 259 -6.32 6.57 8.45
CA SER A 259 -6.82 6.29 9.79
C SER A 259 -7.78 7.40 10.15
N GLU A 260 -8.85 7.07 10.87
CA GLU A 260 -9.65 8.13 11.47
C GLU A 260 -8.86 8.79 12.60
N VAL A 261 -8.99 10.11 12.72
CA VAL A 261 -8.35 10.88 13.79
C VAL A 261 -9.42 11.68 14.50
N TYR A 262 -9.84 11.23 15.68
CA TYR A 262 -10.82 11.94 16.50
C TYR A 262 -10.14 13.02 17.35
N ALA A 263 -10.84 14.11 17.63
CA ALA A 263 -10.43 15.02 18.69
C ALA A 263 -10.56 14.30 20.04
N ALA A 264 -9.56 14.39 20.91
CA ALA A 264 -9.60 13.69 22.19
C ALA A 264 -10.72 14.21 23.11
N THR A 265 -11.10 15.48 22.96
CA THR A 265 -12.24 16.09 23.64
C THR A 265 -12.97 17.07 22.72
N CYS A 266 -14.16 17.51 23.12
CA CYS A 266 -14.90 18.57 22.43
C CYS A 266 -14.37 20.00 22.68
N LYS A 267 -13.17 20.14 23.26
CA LYS A 267 -12.53 21.46 23.38
C LYS A 267 -12.31 22.03 21.98
N PRO A 268 -12.66 23.30 21.74
CA PRO A 268 -12.45 23.93 20.43
C PRO A 268 -11.01 23.82 19.91
N GLU A 269 -10.02 23.82 20.82
CA GLU A 269 -8.61 23.69 20.47
C GLU A 269 -8.24 22.29 19.95
N ASP A 270 -8.84 21.23 20.52
CA ASP A 270 -8.64 19.85 20.08
C ASP A 270 -9.30 19.63 18.71
N GLU A 271 -10.52 20.13 18.52
CA GLU A 271 -11.23 20.08 17.23
C GLU A 271 -10.48 20.86 16.14
N PHE A 272 -9.98 22.05 16.46
CA PHE A 272 -9.18 22.83 15.50
C PHE A 272 -7.87 22.13 15.17
N ARG A 273 -7.21 21.52 16.18
CA ARG A 273 -6.00 20.73 15.95
C ARG A 273 -6.27 19.51 15.08
N ARG A 274 -7.40 18.83 15.28
CA ARG A 274 -7.87 17.73 14.42
C ARG A 274 -8.00 18.19 12.98
N MET A 275 -8.69 19.31 12.71
CA MET A 275 -8.80 19.86 11.36
C MET A 275 -7.41 20.12 10.74
N GLN A 276 -6.48 20.71 11.50
CA GLN A 276 -5.12 20.95 11.03
C GLN A 276 -4.33 19.65 10.78
N PHE A 277 -4.58 18.60 11.56
CA PHE A 277 -3.99 17.28 11.37
C PHE A 277 -4.56 16.60 10.13
N ARG A 278 -5.88 16.66 9.92
CA ARG A 278 -6.52 16.17 8.69
C ARG A 278 -5.97 16.87 7.44
N HIS A 279 -5.72 18.17 7.49
CA HIS A 279 -5.01 18.87 6.40
C HIS A 279 -3.62 18.30 6.10
N MET A 280 -2.90 17.78 7.10
CA MET A 280 -1.60 17.14 6.88
C MET A 280 -1.74 15.75 6.26
N THR A 281 -2.69 14.94 6.75
CA THR A 281 -2.87 13.56 6.31
C THR A 281 -3.54 13.48 4.94
N GLN A 282 -4.46 14.40 4.63
CA GLN A 282 -5.21 14.46 3.37
C GLN A 282 -4.57 15.36 2.31
N PHE A 283 -3.47 16.07 2.62
CA PHE A 283 -2.78 16.92 1.65
C PHE A 283 -2.49 16.20 0.32
N PHE A 284 -2.08 14.94 0.40
CA PHE A 284 -1.72 14.12 -0.75
C PHE A 284 -2.93 13.79 -1.62
N SER A 285 -4.01 13.31 -1.00
CA SER A 285 -5.25 13.01 -1.70
C SER A 285 -5.92 14.28 -2.23
N ASP A 286 -5.84 15.40 -1.52
CA ASP A 286 -6.35 16.67 -2.00
C ASP A 286 -5.67 17.13 -3.30
N VAL A 287 -4.34 16.99 -3.40
CA VAL A 287 -3.59 17.38 -4.60
C VAL A 287 -3.96 16.48 -5.77
N MET A 288 -3.95 15.17 -5.58
CA MET A 288 -4.10 14.21 -6.68
C MET A 288 -5.56 14.03 -7.11
N ALA A 289 -6.51 14.09 -6.18
CA ALA A 289 -7.93 14.00 -6.50
C ALA A 289 -8.48 15.28 -7.14
N ASN A 290 -7.99 16.47 -6.73
CA ASN A 290 -8.50 17.75 -7.24
C ASN A 290 -7.58 18.43 -8.28
N GLY A 291 -6.34 17.95 -8.45
CA GLY A 291 -5.37 18.50 -9.39
C GLY A 291 -4.79 19.86 -8.98
N ILE A 292 -4.97 20.28 -7.72
CA ILE A 292 -4.53 21.59 -7.23
C ILE A 292 -3.91 21.50 -5.83
N TYR A 293 -2.93 22.34 -5.56
CA TYR A 293 -2.44 22.55 -4.19
C TYR A 293 -3.50 23.28 -3.35
N PRO A 294 -3.99 22.68 -2.24
CA PRO A 294 -5.03 23.30 -1.40
C PRO A 294 -4.59 24.64 -0.81
N TYR A 295 -5.54 25.50 -0.46
CA TYR A 295 -5.25 26.84 0.08
C TYR A 295 -4.33 26.81 1.32
N TYR A 296 -4.48 25.78 2.17
CA TYR A 296 -3.73 25.64 3.41
C TYR A 296 -2.27 25.21 3.17
N SER A 297 -1.93 24.71 1.98
CA SER A 297 -0.57 24.22 1.64
C SER A 297 0.50 25.30 1.87
N ARG A 298 0.21 26.58 1.60
CA ARG A 298 1.15 27.69 1.84
C ARG A 298 1.52 27.82 3.30
N ALA A 299 0.55 27.68 4.20
CA ALA A 299 0.79 27.74 5.65
C ALA A 299 1.51 26.47 6.13
N MET A 300 1.13 25.31 5.58
CA MET A 300 1.79 24.03 5.84
C MET A 300 3.28 24.09 5.50
N PHE A 301 3.65 24.44 4.26
CA PHE A 301 5.04 24.50 3.81
C PHE A 301 5.86 25.55 4.57
N ARG A 302 5.26 26.70 4.91
CA ARG A 302 5.93 27.68 5.77
C ARG A 302 6.29 27.10 7.14
N ARG A 303 5.39 26.32 7.76
CA ARG A 303 5.65 25.66 9.06
C ARG A 303 6.76 24.61 8.94
N LEU A 304 6.80 23.90 7.83
CA LEU A 304 7.78 22.85 7.57
C LEU A 304 9.13 23.38 7.07
N GLY A 305 9.24 24.68 6.78
CA GLY A 305 10.45 25.28 6.21
C GLY A 305 10.69 24.88 4.75
N VAL A 306 9.64 24.49 4.02
CA VAL A 306 9.73 24.04 2.63
C VAL A 306 9.53 25.20 1.67
N ASN A 307 10.46 25.37 0.72
CA ASN A 307 10.41 26.35 -0.35
C ASN A 307 10.06 25.66 -1.68
N MET A 308 8.79 25.73 -2.07
CA MET A 308 8.28 25.12 -3.30
C MET A 308 8.94 25.67 -4.57
N ASN A 309 9.43 26.91 -4.56
CA ASN A 309 10.03 27.55 -5.75
C ASN A 309 11.35 26.88 -6.19
N GLU A 310 11.92 25.98 -5.39
CA GLU A 310 13.15 25.25 -5.74
C GLU A 310 12.92 24.02 -6.59
N PHE A 311 11.67 23.55 -6.73
CA PHE A 311 11.37 22.31 -7.44
C PHE A 311 10.05 22.33 -8.21
N VAL A 312 9.18 23.33 -8.01
CA VAL A 312 8.01 23.55 -8.86
C VAL A 312 8.43 24.37 -10.07
N GLU A 313 8.10 23.87 -11.25
CA GLU A 313 8.37 24.52 -12.53
C GLU A 313 7.08 25.01 -13.20
N ALA A 314 7.24 25.85 -14.24
CA ALA A 314 6.12 26.29 -15.06
C ALA A 314 5.51 25.09 -15.82
N GLY A 315 4.17 24.98 -15.86
CA GLY A 315 3.48 23.85 -16.47
C GLY A 315 3.07 22.73 -15.48
N ASP A 316 3.64 22.72 -14.27
CA ASP A 316 3.35 21.67 -13.29
C ASP A 316 1.91 21.75 -12.77
N ALA A 317 1.40 22.96 -12.53
CA ALA A 317 0.02 23.15 -12.10
C ALA A 317 -0.98 22.67 -13.17
N GLU A 318 -0.70 22.94 -14.44
CA GLU A 318 -1.50 22.48 -15.57
C GLU A 318 -1.44 20.96 -15.71
N THR A 319 -0.26 20.37 -15.50
CA THR A 319 -0.07 18.91 -15.52
C THR A 319 -0.91 18.23 -14.43
N LEU A 320 -0.86 18.74 -13.20
CA LEU A 320 -1.65 18.20 -12.08
C LEU A 320 -3.16 18.33 -12.34
N ALA A 321 -3.60 19.47 -12.86
CA ALA A 321 -5.01 19.71 -13.17
C ALA A 321 -5.54 18.79 -14.28
N ALA A 322 -4.69 18.41 -15.24
CA ALA A 322 -5.06 17.55 -16.37
C ALA A 322 -5.09 16.06 -16.03
N GLY A 323 -4.42 15.64 -14.94
CA GLY A 323 -4.25 14.23 -14.58
C GLY A 323 -4.82 13.85 -13.21
N THR A 324 -6.03 14.29 -12.89
CA THR A 324 -6.67 13.94 -11.62
C THR A 324 -7.15 12.48 -11.60
N LEU A 325 -7.15 11.86 -10.42
CA LEU A 325 -7.59 10.47 -10.24
C LEU A 325 -9.07 10.25 -10.61
N ASP A 326 -9.43 9.07 -11.10
CA ASP A 326 -10.82 8.67 -11.37
C ASP A 326 -11.54 8.18 -10.10
N TYR A 327 -10.80 7.60 -9.16
CA TYR A 327 -11.29 7.07 -7.89
C TYR A 327 -10.24 7.21 -6.79
N VAL A 328 -10.66 7.16 -5.52
CA VAL A 328 -9.78 7.34 -4.36
C VAL A 328 -9.71 6.06 -3.55
N THR A 329 -8.50 5.57 -3.26
CA THR A 329 -8.33 4.33 -2.51
C THR A 329 -7.60 4.56 -1.21
N PHE A 330 -7.81 3.66 -0.25
CA PHE A 330 -7.14 3.77 1.04
C PHE A 330 -6.96 2.42 1.71
N SER A 331 -5.96 2.35 2.58
CA SER A 331 -5.90 1.36 3.66
C SER A 331 -6.62 1.86 4.89
N TYR A 332 -7.20 0.94 5.65
CA TYR A 332 -7.72 1.21 6.98
C TYR A 332 -7.39 0.08 7.93
N TYR A 333 -6.82 0.41 9.09
CA TYR A 333 -6.47 -0.58 10.11
C TYR A 333 -6.85 -0.17 11.53
N ARG A 334 -6.90 1.14 11.80
CA ARG A 334 -7.06 1.73 13.13
C ARG A 334 -7.53 3.17 13.06
N SER A 335 -7.89 3.70 14.22
CA SER A 335 -8.05 5.14 14.45
C SER A 335 -7.04 5.67 15.50
N ALA A 336 -7.01 6.99 15.66
CA ALA A 336 -6.17 7.69 16.63
C ALA A 336 -6.93 8.88 17.26
N LEU A 337 -6.39 9.39 18.36
CA LEU A 337 -6.80 10.66 18.97
C LEU A 337 -5.80 11.77 18.66
N ILE A 338 -6.27 13.01 18.74
CA ILE A 338 -5.43 14.20 18.68
C ILE A 338 -5.88 15.23 19.72
N GLU A 339 -4.92 15.83 20.42
CA GLU A 339 -5.10 16.92 21.37
C GLU A 339 -4.40 18.18 20.89
N ALA A 340 -4.81 19.35 21.38
CA ALA A 340 -4.30 20.65 20.97
C ALA A 340 -2.77 20.81 21.06
N SER A 341 -2.11 20.05 21.95
CA SER A 341 -0.65 20.05 22.12
C SER A 341 0.10 19.17 21.11
N ASP A 342 -0.58 18.29 20.40
CA ASP A 342 0.06 17.29 19.55
C ASP A 342 0.71 17.91 18.31
N GLU A 343 1.83 17.33 17.91
CA GLU A 343 2.52 17.69 16.68
C GLU A 343 1.69 17.30 15.46
N LEU A 344 1.75 18.15 14.44
CA LEU A 344 1.08 17.93 13.17
C LEU A 344 1.96 17.08 12.25
N LYS A 345 1.58 15.81 12.11
CA LYS A 345 2.30 14.79 11.34
C LYS A 345 1.50 14.41 10.09
N ARG A 346 2.15 13.72 9.14
CA ARG A 346 1.49 13.21 7.92
C ARG A 346 0.64 11.96 8.17
N MET A 347 0.89 11.28 9.28
CA MET A 347 0.28 10.02 9.70
C MET A 347 0.25 9.95 11.22
N GLY A 348 -0.67 9.16 11.78
CA GLY A 348 -0.69 8.81 13.20
C GLY A 348 -1.68 9.62 14.04
N GLY A 349 -1.21 10.05 15.22
CA GLY A 349 -2.02 10.50 16.35
C GLY A 349 -1.77 9.62 17.58
N SER A 350 -2.30 9.98 18.73
CA SER A 350 -2.20 9.17 19.95
C SER A 350 -3.06 7.91 19.81
N PRO A 351 -2.48 6.70 19.95
CA PRO A 351 -3.23 5.45 19.78
C PRO A 351 -4.03 5.06 21.04
N THR A 352 -4.16 5.93 22.05
CA THR A 352 -4.88 5.60 23.28
C THR A 352 -6.27 6.24 23.29
N ASN A 353 -7.22 5.65 22.58
CA ASN A 353 -8.63 5.93 22.79
C ASN A 353 -9.14 5.00 23.91
N PRO A 354 -9.55 5.53 25.08
CA PRO A 354 -9.95 4.71 26.22
C PRO A 354 -11.23 3.88 25.98
N TYR A 355 -11.91 4.10 24.85
CA TYR A 355 -13.13 3.39 24.46
C TYR A 355 -12.89 2.21 23.51
N LEU A 356 -11.67 2.04 22.99
CA LEU A 356 -11.37 1.03 21.97
C LEU A 356 -10.46 -0.09 22.51
N PRO A 357 -10.68 -1.34 22.09
CA PRO A 357 -9.72 -2.42 22.33
C PRO A 357 -8.46 -2.24 21.46
N VAL A 358 -7.36 -2.88 21.88
CA VAL A 358 -6.04 -2.73 21.26
C VAL A 358 -5.45 -4.12 20.96
N THR A 359 -4.85 -4.29 19.78
CA THR A 359 -4.16 -5.51 19.36
C THR A 359 -2.80 -5.68 20.07
N PRO A 360 -2.17 -6.87 20.02
CA PRO A 360 -0.83 -7.08 20.59
C PRO A 360 0.27 -6.17 19.98
N TRP A 361 0.09 -5.65 18.76
CA TRP A 361 1.00 -4.69 18.12
C TRP A 361 0.63 -3.22 18.41
N GLY A 362 -0.28 -2.97 19.36
CA GLY A 362 -0.66 -1.62 19.80
C GLY A 362 -1.63 -0.90 18.85
N TRP A 363 -2.32 -1.61 17.96
CA TRP A 363 -3.27 -1.00 17.02
C TRP A 363 -4.68 -1.03 17.59
N GLN A 364 -5.38 0.09 17.54
CA GLN A 364 -6.75 0.17 18.02
C GLN A 364 -7.71 -0.48 17.03
N ILE A 365 -8.66 -1.25 17.55
CA ILE A 365 -9.71 -1.89 16.74
C ILE A 365 -10.91 -0.95 16.73
N ASP A 366 -11.16 -0.31 15.59
CA ASP A 366 -12.24 0.64 15.42
C ASP A 366 -12.99 0.41 14.09
N PRO A 367 -13.98 -0.48 14.07
CA PRO A 367 -14.77 -0.72 12.86
C PRO A 367 -15.60 0.50 12.45
N VAL A 368 -16.06 1.32 13.40
CA VAL A 368 -16.86 2.53 13.09
C VAL A 368 -16.01 3.58 12.40
N GLY A 369 -14.73 3.68 12.77
CA GLY A 369 -13.79 4.57 12.10
C GLY A 369 -13.60 4.25 10.60
N LEU A 370 -13.78 3.00 10.16
CA LEU A 370 -13.78 2.67 8.73
C LEU A 370 -14.93 3.39 8.01
N ARG A 371 -16.15 3.27 8.54
CA ARG A 371 -17.33 3.96 8.02
C ARG A 371 -17.17 5.49 8.07
N PHE A 372 -16.51 6.01 9.10
CA PHE A 372 -16.17 7.43 9.18
C PHE A 372 -15.27 7.86 8.02
N VAL A 373 -14.15 7.15 7.80
CA VAL A 373 -13.19 7.44 6.72
C VAL A 373 -13.86 7.31 5.35
N MET A 374 -14.70 6.30 5.15
CA MET A 374 -15.47 6.15 3.90
C MET A 374 -16.32 7.38 3.61
N ASN A 375 -17.10 7.83 4.59
CA ASN A 375 -17.91 9.03 4.45
C ASN A 375 -17.04 10.27 4.22
N GLU A 376 -15.99 10.48 5.01
CA GLU A 376 -15.15 11.67 4.90
C GLU A 376 -14.45 11.77 3.54
N ILE A 377 -13.92 10.66 3.00
CA ILE A 377 -13.28 10.64 1.68
C ILE A 377 -14.33 10.91 0.59
N TYR A 378 -15.49 10.27 0.66
CA TYR A 378 -16.54 10.42 -0.35
C TYR A 378 -17.15 11.83 -0.35
N ASP A 379 -17.39 12.39 0.83
CA ASP A 379 -17.94 13.74 1.02
C ASP A 379 -16.94 14.83 0.59
N ARG A 380 -15.64 14.53 0.67
CA ARG A 380 -14.57 15.45 0.29
C ARG A 380 -14.28 15.48 -1.21
N TYR A 381 -14.31 14.33 -1.87
CA TYR A 381 -13.86 14.21 -3.27
C TYR A 381 -14.99 13.93 -4.26
N HIS A 382 -16.12 13.40 -3.82
CA HIS A 382 -17.25 12.99 -4.68
C HIS A 382 -16.83 12.08 -5.84
N LYS A 383 -15.84 11.23 -5.60
CA LYS A 383 -15.36 10.19 -6.50
C LYS A 383 -15.62 8.82 -5.88
N PRO A 384 -15.83 7.76 -6.68
CA PRO A 384 -15.92 6.40 -6.15
C PRO A 384 -14.71 6.09 -5.26
N ILE A 385 -14.92 5.31 -4.22
CA ILE A 385 -13.85 4.87 -3.32
C ILE A 385 -13.55 3.38 -3.51
N PHE A 386 -12.37 2.93 -3.08
CA PHE A 386 -12.02 1.52 -3.02
C PHE A 386 -11.20 1.25 -1.75
N ILE A 387 -11.69 0.37 -0.89
CA ILE A 387 -10.91 -0.10 0.27
C ILE A 387 -9.91 -1.13 -0.23
N VAL A 388 -8.67 -0.71 -0.45
CA VAL A 388 -7.67 -1.58 -1.08
C VAL A 388 -6.78 -2.31 -0.08
N GLU A 389 -6.94 -2.00 1.21
CA GLU A 389 -6.34 -2.72 2.33
C GLU A 389 -7.18 -2.59 3.61
N ASN A 390 -7.41 -3.73 4.25
CA ASN A 390 -7.82 -3.85 5.63
C ASN A 390 -7.42 -5.25 6.11
N GLY A 391 -7.10 -5.39 7.40
CA GLY A 391 -6.70 -6.69 7.94
C GLY A 391 -6.23 -6.63 9.38
N LEU A 392 -6.03 -7.81 9.95
CA LEU A 392 -5.52 -7.97 11.30
C LEU A 392 -4.28 -8.84 11.29
N GLY A 393 -3.13 -8.21 11.57
CA GLY A 393 -1.88 -8.92 11.83
C GLY A 393 -1.92 -9.54 13.22
N ALA A 394 -1.81 -10.86 13.29
CA ALA A 394 -1.87 -11.63 14.52
C ALA A 394 -0.91 -12.82 14.48
N ILE A 395 -0.58 -13.38 15.65
CA ILE A 395 0.13 -14.66 15.73
C ILE A 395 -0.91 -15.76 15.50
N ASP A 396 -0.69 -16.60 14.49
CA ASP A 396 -1.47 -17.83 14.33
C ASP A 396 -0.88 -18.95 15.21
N GLU A 397 -1.74 -19.69 15.90
CA GLU A 397 -1.37 -20.93 16.59
C GLU A 397 -1.82 -22.12 15.74
N LEU A 398 -0.89 -23.03 15.42
CA LEU A 398 -1.21 -24.27 14.74
C LEU A 398 -1.86 -25.26 15.71
N LEU A 399 -3.02 -25.78 15.31
CA LEU A 399 -3.69 -26.87 16.00
C LEU A 399 -2.93 -28.20 15.78
N PRO A 400 -3.18 -29.25 16.60
CA PRO A 400 -2.51 -30.55 16.45
C PRO A 400 -2.66 -31.23 15.08
N ASP A 401 -3.66 -30.84 14.30
CA ASP A 401 -3.90 -31.33 12.94
C ASP A 401 -3.27 -30.46 11.84
N GLY A 402 -2.54 -29.41 12.21
CA GLY A 402 -1.87 -28.48 11.30
C GLY A 402 -2.75 -27.35 10.76
N THR A 403 -3.99 -27.20 11.25
CA THR A 403 -4.88 -26.10 10.85
C THR A 403 -4.74 -24.88 11.78
N VAL A 404 -5.29 -23.74 11.36
CA VAL A 404 -5.36 -22.50 12.17
C VAL A 404 -6.82 -22.13 12.42
N ASP A 405 -7.22 -22.04 13.69
CA ASP A 405 -8.50 -21.44 14.10
C ASP A 405 -8.29 -19.95 14.40
N ASP A 406 -8.48 -19.11 13.39
CA ASP A 406 -8.32 -17.67 13.45
C ASP A 406 -9.64 -16.91 13.62
N GLN A 407 -10.48 -17.38 14.54
CA GLN A 407 -11.75 -16.71 14.89
C GLN A 407 -11.58 -15.22 15.19
N TYR A 408 -10.48 -14.83 15.83
CA TYR A 408 -10.20 -13.43 16.13
C TYR A 408 -10.07 -12.55 14.87
N ARG A 409 -9.62 -13.13 13.75
CA ARG A 409 -9.47 -12.44 12.46
C ARG A 409 -10.83 -12.32 11.78
N ILE A 410 -11.64 -13.39 11.84
CA ILE A 410 -13.04 -13.38 11.41
C ILE A 410 -13.81 -12.29 12.16
N ASP A 411 -13.69 -12.22 13.48
CA ASP A 411 -14.41 -11.25 14.30
C ASP A 411 -14.04 -9.80 13.93
N TYR A 412 -12.74 -9.51 13.79
CA TYR A 412 -12.25 -8.20 13.34
C TYR A 412 -12.82 -7.82 11.98
N LEU A 413 -12.68 -8.71 10.99
CA LEU A 413 -13.11 -8.44 9.61
C LEU A 413 -14.63 -8.29 9.54
N ARG A 414 -15.40 -9.19 10.18
CA ARG A 414 -16.86 -9.11 10.22
C ARG A 414 -17.34 -7.76 10.73
N ASP A 415 -16.75 -7.25 11.81
CA ASP A 415 -17.19 -5.99 12.41
C ASP A 415 -16.86 -4.79 11.50
N HIS A 416 -15.70 -4.77 10.83
CA HIS A 416 -15.35 -3.74 9.86
C HIS A 416 -16.23 -3.81 8.60
N LEU A 417 -16.44 -5.01 8.06
CA LEU A 417 -17.26 -5.22 6.85
C LEU A 417 -18.73 -4.88 7.09
N ARG A 418 -19.25 -5.06 8.31
CA ARG A 418 -20.58 -4.58 8.69
C ARG A 418 -20.68 -3.06 8.64
N GLU A 419 -19.67 -2.34 9.13
CA GLU A 419 -19.65 -0.86 9.05
C GLU A 419 -19.43 -0.37 7.62
N MET A 420 -18.64 -1.07 6.82
CA MET A 420 -18.53 -0.83 5.37
C MET A 420 -19.87 -0.98 4.67
N ALA A 421 -20.60 -2.08 4.93
CA ALA A 421 -21.93 -2.31 4.37
C ALA A 421 -22.92 -1.19 4.78
N LYS A 422 -22.83 -0.68 6.01
CA LYS A 422 -23.64 0.48 6.43
C LYS A 422 -23.24 1.76 5.68
N ALA A 423 -21.95 2.02 5.46
CA ALA A 423 -21.51 3.17 4.67
C ALA A 423 -22.08 3.14 3.25
N ILE A 424 -22.07 1.98 2.61
CA ILE A 424 -22.60 1.79 1.26
C ILE A 424 -24.13 1.91 1.26
N CYS A 425 -24.81 1.09 2.07
CA CYS A 425 -26.25 0.88 1.95
C CYS A 425 -27.10 1.89 2.71
N ILE A 426 -26.56 2.53 3.75
CA ILE A 426 -27.28 3.51 4.58
C ILE A 426 -26.82 4.93 4.25
N ASP A 427 -25.50 5.15 4.16
CA ASP A 427 -24.96 6.50 3.95
C ASP A 427 -24.85 6.87 2.46
N GLY A 428 -24.92 5.90 1.56
CA GLY A 428 -24.89 6.11 0.11
C GLY A 428 -23.49 6.35 -0.46
N VAL A 429 -22.45 5.87 0.24
CA VAL A 429 -21.06 5.94 -0.25
C VAL A 429 -20.87 5.01 -1.45
N ASP A 430 -20.42 5.56 -2.58
CA ASP A 430 -20.08 4.77 -3.77
C ASP A 430 -18.72 4.09 -3.58
N CYS A 431 -18.74 2.80 -3.30
CA CYS A 431 -17.55 1.97 -3.06
C CYS A 431 -17.47 0.85 -4.11
N LEU A 432 -16.36 0.81 -4.85
CA LEU A 432 -16.11 -0.13 -5.94
C LEU A 432 -15.84 -1.56 -5.43
N GLY A 433 -15.23 -1.69 -4.24
CA GLY A 433 -14.82 -2.99 -3.73
C GLY A 433 -14.04 -2.93 -2.43
N TYR A 434 -13.65 -4.13 -1.99
CA TYR A 434 -12.87 -4.40 -0.79
C TYR A 434 -11.81 -5.47 -1.08
N THR A 435 -10.55 -5.16 -0.78
CA THR A 435 -9.45 -6.15 -0.81
C THR A 435 -8.78 -6.30 0.54
N MET A 436 -8.82 -7.51 1.09
CA MET A 436 -8.15 -7.87 2.34
C MET A 436 -6.62 -7.88 2.17
N TRP A 437 -5.90 -7.15 3.02
CA TRP A 437 -4.44 -7.07 2.97
C TRP A 437 -3.76 -8.37 3.41
N GLY A 438 -2.84 -8.87 2.59
CA GLY A 438 -2.12 -10.11 2.86
C GLY A 438 -3.08 -11.29 2.91
N CYS A 439 -3.96 -11.41 1.91
CA CYS A 439 -4.98 -12.47 1.82
C CYS A 439 -4.39 -13.89 1.84
N THR A 440 -3.14 -14.03 1.43
CA THR A 440 -2.25 -15.15 1.73
C THR A 440 -1.14 -14.62 2.64
N ASP A 441 -0.70 -15.40 3.62
CA ASP A 441 0.41 -15.00 4.48
C ASP A 441 1.61 -14.55 3.65
N LEU A 442 2.18 -13.42 4.07
CA LEU A 442 3.28 -12.74 3.42
C LEU A 442 4.19 -12.11 4.47
N VAL A 443 5.38 -11.70 4.06
CA VAL A 443 6.32 -11.02 4.96
C VAL A 443 5.73 -9.67 5.37
N SER A 444 5.54 -9.41 6.66
CA SER A 444 4.94 -8.16 7.11
C SER A 444 5.81 -6.93 6.85
N LEU A 445 5.17 -5.79 6.51
CA LEU A 445 5.88 -4.57 6.13
C LEU A 445 6.69 -3.96 7.28
N SER A 446 6.00 -3.72 8.40
CA SER A 446 6.53 -2.92 9.53
C SER A 446 7.75 -3.55 10.21
N THR A 447 7.81 -4.88 10.21
CA THR A 447 8.78 -5.65 11.00
C THR A 447 9.51 -6.70 10.19
N GLY A 448 9.08 -7.04 8.97
CA GLY A 448 9.72 -8.09 8.17
C GLY A 448 9.46 -9.49 8.73
N GLU A 449 8.46 -9.65 9.59
CA GLU A 449 8.10 -10.90 10.27
C GLU A 449 7.07 -11.69 9.44
N MET A 450 7.21 -13.01 9.43
CA MET A 450 6.15 -13.96 9.08
C MET A 450 5.23 -14.25 10.26
N ALA A 451 5.72 -14.15 11.50
CA ALA A 451 4.92 -14.40 12.71
C ALA A 451 3.71 -13.45 12.83
N LYS A 452 3.79 -12.26 12.21
CA LYS A 452 2.67 -11.33 12.07
C LYS A 452 1.84 -11.68 10.82
N ARG A 453 0.94 -12.65 10.97
CA ARG A 453 0.15 -13.23 9.87
C ARG A 453 -1.17 -12.51 9.64
N TYR A 454 -1.57 -12.45 8.38
CA TYR A 454 -2.77 -11.76 7.93
C TYR A 454 -3.73 -12.70 7.19
N GLY A 455 -3.23 -13.69 6.46
CA GLY A 455 -4.00 -14.31 5.39
C GLY A 455 -5.10 -15.23 5.82
N PHE A 456 -6.01 -15.47 4.88
CA PHE A 456 -6.94 -16.60 4.86
C PHE A 456 -6.21 -17.91 4.54
N VAL A 457 -5.07 -17.81 3.85
CA VAL A 457 -4.17 -18.92 3.52
C VAL A 457 -2.89 -18.78 4.37
N TYR A 458 -2.59 -19.83 5.12
CA TYR A 458 -1.34 -19.97 5.86
C TYR A 458 -0.22 -20.38 4.91
N VAL A 459 0.99 -19.83 5.11
CA VAL A 459 2.22 -20.26 4.44
C VAL A 459 3.19 -20.79 5.48
N ASP A 460 3.67 -22.02 5.29
CA ASP A 460 4.69 -22.62 6.15
C ASP A 460 6.06 -21.98 5.94
N MET A 461 6.30 -20.90 6.67
CA MET A 461 7.56 -20.18 6.74
C MET A 461 7.70 -19.42 8.06
N ASP A 462 8.87 -19.47 8.68
CA ASP A 462 9.22 -18.69 9.88
C ASP A 462 9.84 -17.31 9.55
N ASP A 463 10.15 -16.52 10.58
CA ASP A 463 10.73 -15.17 10.43
C ASP A 463 12.13 -15.14 9.79
N LYS A 464 12.76 -16.31 9.60
CA LYS A 464 14.09 -16.46 9.01
C LYS A 464 14.06 -17.20 7.66
N GLY A 465 12.87 -17.36 7.08
CA GLY A 465 12.71 -17.96 5.75
C GLY A 465 12.76 -19.49 5.76
N ASN A 466 12.75 -20.13 6.93
CA ASN A 466 12.73 -21.59 7.01
C ASN A 466 11.28 -22.10 6.97
N GLY A 467 11.04 -23.12 6.16
CA GLY A 467 9.73 -23.77 6.02
C GLY A 467 9.60 -24.41 4.64
N THR A 468 8.50 -25.13 4.42
CA THR A 468 8.23 -25.79 3.14
C THR A 468 7.62 -24.86 2.10
N LEU A 469 7.13 -23.69 2.52
CA LEU A 469 6.29 -22.77 1.73
C LEU A 469 4.95 -23.38 1.30
N GLU A 470 4.54 -24.52 1.86
CA GLU A 470 3.22 -25.09 1.58
C GLU A 470 2.10 -24.14 2.03
N ARG A 471 1.04 -24.08 1.21
CA ARG A 471 -0.15 -23.30 1.50
C ARG A 471 -1.21 -24.18 2.15
N SER A 472 -1.82 -23.70 3.23
CA SER A 472 -2.96 -24.37 3.86
C SER A 472 -4.07 -23.38 4.22
N LYS A 473 -5.32 -23.85 4.18
CA LYS A 473 -6.49 -23.00 4.46
C LYS A 473 -6.65 -22.80 5.96
N LYS A 474 -6.81 -21.55 6.39
CA LYS A 474 -7.22 -21.22 7.77
C LYS A 474 -8.75 -21.28 7.86
N LYS A 475 -9.30 -21.25 9.08
CA LYS A 475 -10.76 -21.21 9.29
C LYS A 475 -11.42 -20.03 8.57
N SER A 476 -10.76 -18.87 8.57
CA SER A 476 -11.23 -17.66 7.89
C SER A 476 -11.36 -17.79 6.36
N PHE A 477 -10.74 -18.79 5.73
CA PHE A 477 -10.87 -19.07 4.29
C PHE A 477 -12.32 -19.38 3.89
N ASP A 478 -12.92 -20.38 4.52
CA ASP A 478 -14.30 -20.79 4.21
C ASP A 478 -15.31 -19.73 4.66
N TRP A 479 -15.01 -19.01 5.75
CA TRP A 479 -15.82 -17.87 6.17
C TRP A 479 -15.87 -16.77 5.11
N PHE A 480 -14.71 -16.32 4.58
CA PHE A 480 -14.68 -15.25 3.59
C PHE A 480 -15.23 -15.71 2.24
N LYS A 481 -15.08 -16.99 1.90
CA LYS A 481 -15.77 -17.61 0.76
C LYS A 481 -17.28 -17.45 0.83
N GLU A 482 -17.88 -17.68 2.01
CA GLU A 482 -19.31 -17.47 2.21
C GLU A 482 -19.69 -15.98 2.15
N VAL A 483 -18.83 -15.07 2.63
CA VAL A 483 -19.02 -13.61 2.46
C VAL A 483 -19.09 -13.23 0.99
N CYS A 484 -18.14 -13.70 0.16
CA CYS A 484 -18.15 -13.48 -1.29
C CYS A 484 -19.41 -14.07 -1.94
N ALA A 485 -19.73 -15.34 -1.64
CA ALA A 485 -20.85 -16.06 -2.26
C ALA A 485 -22.22 -15.43 -1.96
N THR A 486 -22.37 -14.80 -0.79
CA THR A 486 -23.60 -14.14 -0.36
C THR A 486 -23.59 -12.63 -0.58
N ASN A 487 -22.53 -12.09 -1.20
CA ASN A 487 -22.30 -10.65 -1.34
C ASN A 487 -22.46 -9.88 -0.02
N GLY A 488 -21.92 -10.45 1.07
CA GLY A 488 -21.94 -9.86 2.42
C GLY A 488 -23.20 -10.16 3.26
N ASP A 489 -24.20 -10.87 2.75
CA ASP A 489 -25.40 -11.23 3.53
C ASP A 489 -25.05 -12.10 4.76
N SER A 490 -24.05 -13.00 4.63
CA SER A 490 -23.57 -13.86 5.72
C SER A 490 -22.89 -13.11 6.86
N LEU A 491 -22.54 -11.83 6.66
CA LEU A 491 -22.00 -11.00 7.74
C LEU A 491 -23.01 -10.83 8.88
N TRP A 492 -24.30 -11.04 8.64
CA TRP A 492 -25.38 -10.78 9.60
C TRP A 492 -25.97 -12.04 10.22
N THR A 493 -25.56 -13.22 9.78
CA THR A 493 -25.97 -14.48 10.39
C THR A 493 -25.15 -14.72 11.65
N GLU A 494 -25.82 -14.94 12.78
CA GLU A 494 -25.17 -15.47 13.98
C GLU A 494 -25.00 -16.98 13.78
N GLU A 495 -23.77 -17.46 13.74
CA GLU A 495 -23.45 -18.88 13.96
C GLU A 495 -23.25 -19.18 15.44
#